data_AF-A0A6P0X242-F1
#
_entry.id   AF-A0A6P0X242-F1
#
_cell.length_a   1.000
_cell.length_b   1.000
_cell.length_c   1.000
_cell.angle_alpha   90.00
_cell.angle_beta   90.00
_cell.angle_gamma   90.00
#
_symmetry.space_group_name_H-M   'P 1'
#
loop_
_entity.id
_entity.type
_entity.pdbx_description
1 polymer ?
#
loop_
_entity_poly.entity_id
_entity_poly.type
_entity_poly.pdbx_seq_one_letter_code
_entity_poly.pdbx_strand_id
1 'polypeptide(L)'
;MSLLTIAAPVRQKKRVKPELMRDTIQKLCLKRYLLLKTLAEVLDRSPDTIRTHYLNPMLEEDLLELQYPDQPNHPQQAYIASNFSQKADR
;
A
#
# COMPACT_ATOMS: atom_id res chain seq x y z
N MET A 1 -15.99 1.73 5.57
CA MET A 1 -14.93 1.02 6.31
C MET A 1 -13.80 1.99 6.65
N SER A 2 -13.33 1.97 7.90
CA SER A 2 -12.20 2.79 8.34
C SER A 2 -10.87 2.15 7.94
N LEU A 3 -9.83 2.96 7.69
CA LEU A 3 -8.49 2.48 7.31
C LEU A 3 -7.93 1.48 8.34
N LEU A 4 -8.14 1.77 9.62
CA LEU A 4 -7.71 0.92 10.73
C LEU A 4 -8.34 -0.47 10.70
N THR A 5 -9.59 -0.60 10.24
CA THR A 5 -10.28 -1.89 10.13
C THR A 5 -9.63 -2.78 9.07
N ILE A 6 -9.24 -2.19 7.94
CA ILE A 6 -8.57 -2.92 6.85
C ILE A 6 -7.15 -3.33 7.29
N ALA A 7 -6.46 -2.46 8.02
CA ALA A 7 -5.11 -2.72 8.51
C ALA A 7 -5.02 -3.60 9.75
N ALA A 8 -6.14 -3.81 10.45
CA ALA A 8 -6.23 -4.62 11.67
C ALA A 8 -5.50 -5.98 11.63
N PRO A 9 -5.63 -6.82 10.58
CA PRO A 9 -4.94 -8.11 10.52
C PRO A 9 -3.40 -8.00 10.47
N VAL A 10 -2.89 -6.89 9.92
CA VAL A 10 -1.45 -6.59 9.84
C VAL A 10 -0.97 -5.95 11.13
N ARG A 11 -1.69 -4.94 11.60
CA ARG A 11 -1.33 -4.15 12.78
C ARG A 11 -1.30 -4.98 14.06
N GLN A 12 -2.25 -5.90 14.23
CA GLN A 12 -2.34 -6.73 15.44
C GLN A 12 -1.24 -7.79 15.55
N LYS A 13 -0.58 -8.14 14.45
CA LYS A 13 0.46 -9.18 14.41
C LYS A 13 1.83 -8.53 14.30
N LYS A 14 2.79 -8.94 15.14
CA LYS A 14 4.20 -8.50 15.02
C LYS A 14 4.84 -8.94 13.69
N ARG A 15 4.46 -10.11 13.19
CA ARG A 15 4.92 -10.66 11.92
C ARG A 15 3.73 -11.11 11.10
N VAL A 16 3.66 -10.64 9.85
CA VAL A 16 2.70 -11.09 8.87
C VAL A 16 3.41 -11.62 7.64
N LYS A 17 2.75 -12.51 6.93
CA LYS A 17 3.24 -12.96 5.63
C LYS A 17 3.27 -11.77 4.67
N PRO A 18 4.28 -11.70 3.78
CA PRO A 18 4.40 -10.61 2.82
C PRO A 18 3.18 -10.50 1.90
N GLU A 19 2.58 -11.63 1.50
CA GLU A 19 1.34 -11.69 0.72
C GLU A 19 0.18 -10.93 1.40
N LEU A 20 -0.01 -11.13 2.71
CA LEU A 20 -1.08 -10.49 3.48
C LEU A 20 -0.84 -8.98 3.62
N MET A 21 0.43 -8.58 3.78
CA MET A 21 0.80 -7.17 3.82
C MET A 21 0.47 -6.47 2.51
N ARG A 22 0.86 -7.08 1.37
CA ARG A 22 0.60 -6.53 0.02
C ARG A 22 -0.90 -6.40 -0.24
N ASP A 23 -1.68 -7.44 0.04
CA ASP A 23 -3.15 -7.42 -0.10
C ASP A 23 -3.78 -6.32 0.77
N THR A 24 -3.30 -6.15 2.00
CA THR A 24 -3.77 -5.08 2.90
C THR A 24 -3.44 -3.70 2.36
N ILE A 25 -2.20 -3.47 1.89
CA ILE A 25 -1.78 -2.20 1.28
C ILE A 25 -2.65 -1.89 0.06
N GLN A 26 -2.89 -2.86 -0.81
CA GLN A 26 -3.73 -2.68 -1.99
C GLN A 26 -5.17 -2.31 -1.61
N LYS A 27 -5.77 -2.99 -0.62
CA LYS A 27 -7.10 -2.65 -0.10
C LYS A 27 -7.17 -1.26 0.51
N LEU A 28 -6.11 -0.82 1.20
CA LEU A 28 -6.01 0.52 1.76
C LEU A 28 -5.94 1.58 0.67
N CYS A 29 -5.12 1.36 -0.36
CA CYS A 29 -4.95 2.26 -1.50
C CYS A 29 -6.06 2.13 -2.56
N LEU A 30 -7.08 1.29 -2.32
CA LEU A 30 -8.16 1.06 -3.28
C LEU A 30 -9.03 2.31 -3.43
N LYS A 31 -9.05 2.87 -4.64
CA LYS A 31 -9.79 4.10 -5.02
C LYS A 31 -9.44 5.33 -4.18
N ARG A 32 -8.25 5.37 -3.56
CA ARG A 32 -7.80 6.52 -2.77
C ARG A 32 -6.29 6.65 -2.78
N TYR A 33 -5.81 7.88 -2.79
CA TYR A 33 -4.40 8.18 -2.62
C TYR A 33 -4.03 8.18 -1.13
N LEU A 34 -3.00 7.40 -0.77
CA LEU A 34 -2.45 7.36 0.58
C LEU A 34 -0.98 7.73 0.57
N LEU A 35 -0.61 8.66 1.45
CA LEU A 35 0.79 9.04 1.66
C LEU A 35 1.54 7.89 2.33
N LEU A 36 2.86 7.83 2.10
CA LEU A 36 3.74 6.87 2.77
C LEU A 36 3.62 6.94 4.30
N LYS A 37 3.58 8.16 4.85
CA LYS A 37 3.42 8.40 6.29
C LYS A 37 2.11 7.82 6.82
N THR A 38 1.01 8.05 6.11
CA THR A 38 -0.32 7.52 6.48
C THR A 38 -0.35 5.99 6.43
N LEU A 39 0.25 5.38 5.42
CA LEU A 39 0.39 3.93 5.35
C LEU A 39 1.18 3.38 6.54
N ALA A 40 2.30 4.01 6.87
CA ALA A 40 3.14 3.66 8.02
C ALA A 40 2.37 3.72 9.35
N GLU A 41 1.62 4.80 9.58
CA GLU A 41 0.82 4.98 10.79
C GLU A 41 -0.31 3.95 10.89
N VAL A 42 -1.02 3.71 9.79
CA VAL A 42 -2.17 2.78 9.75
C VAL A 42 -1.71 1.33 9.91
N LEU A 43 -0.58 0.97 9.30
CA LEU A 43 -0.03 -0.40 9.33
C LEU A 43 0.86 -0.66 10.56
N ASP A 44 1.20 0.39 11.31
CA ASP A 44 2.07 0.33 12.48
C ASP A 44 3.47 -0.22 12.10
N ARG A 45 4.04 0.33 11.03
CA ARG A 45 5.32 -0.11 10.43
C ARG A 45 6.14 1.08 9.95
N SER A 46 7.45 0.89 9.86
CA SER A 46 8.36 1.93 9.39
C SER A 46 8.10 2.28 7.92
N PRO A 47 8.08 3.57 7.56
CA PRO A 47 7.86 4.02 6.19
C PRO A 47 8.92 3.49 5.23
N ASP A 48 10.19 3.47 5.63
CA ASP A 48 11.28 2.91 4.82
C ASP A 48 11.07 1.41 4.52
N THR A 49 10.63 0.64 5.52
CA THR A 49 10.33 -0.79 5.34
C THR A 49 9.18 -0.99 4.36
N ILE A 50 8.10 -0.20 4.51
CA ILE A 50 6.95 -0.28 3.61
C ILE A 50 7.36 0.06 2.18
N ARG A 51 8.10 1.17 2.00
CA ARG A 51 8.54 1.64 0.69
C ARG A 51 9.40 0.59 -0.03
N THR A 52 10.48 0.13 0.61
CA THR A 52 11.47 -0.71 -0.04
C THR A 52 10.99 -2.15 -0.24
N HIS A 53 10.30 -2.74 0.74
CA HIS A 53 9.92 -4.16 0.67
C HIS A 53 8.55 -4.43 0.05
N TYR A 54 7.67 -3.41 -0.01
CA TYR A 54 6.29 -3.59 -0.46
C TYR A 54 5.91 -2.61 -1.57
N LEU A 55 6.04 -1.29 -1.38
CA LEU A 55 5.58 -0.33 -2.40
C LEU A 55 6.40 -0.41 -3.68
N ASN A 56 7.73 -0.40 -3.60
CA ASN A 56 8.60 -0.53 -4.77
C ASN A 56 8.27 -1.77 -5.61
N PRO A 57 8.27 -3.01 -5.06
CA PRO A 57 7.91 -4.17 -5.87
C PRO A 57 6.45 -4.12 -6.35
N MET A 58 5.52 -3.57 -5.58
CA MET A 58 4.12 -3.43 -6.05
C MET A 58 3.95 -2.40 -7.17
N LEU A 59 4.81 -1.37 -7.25
CA LEU A 59 4.87 -0.45 -8.40
C LEU A 59 5.43 -1.17 -9.63
N GLU A 60 6.48 -1.97 -9.45
CA GLU A 60 7.06 -2.78 -10.54
C GLU A 60 6.09 -3.85 -11.05
N GLU A 61 5.24 -4.39 -10.19
CA GLU A 61 4.18 -5.35 -10.52
C GLU A 61 2.89 -4.67 -11.04
N ASP A 62 2.88 -3.35 -11.25
CA ASP A 62 1.71 -2.56 -11.69
C ASP A 62 0.47 -2.73 -10.78
N LEU A 63 0.70 -3.04 -9.50
CA LEU A 63 -0.34 -3.18 -8.48
C LEU A 63 -0.67 -1.83 -7.82
N LEU A 64 0.29 -0.91 -7.85
CA LEU A 64 0.18 0.45 -7.33
C LEU A 64 0.65 1.45 -8.39
N GLU A 65 0.15 2.68 -8.29
CA GLU A 65 0.58 3.83 -9.07
C GLU A 65 0.95 4.99 -8.15
N LEU A 66 1.86 5.84 -8.63
CA LEU A 66 2.24 7.09 -7.95
C LEU A 66 1.26 8.20 -8.34
N GLN A 67 0.88 9.03 -7.39
CA GLN A 67 0.09 10.23 -7.67
C GLN A 67 0.87 11.23 -8.55
N TYR A 68 2.17 11.36 -8.30
CA TYR A 68 3.07 12.27 -9.02
C TYR A 68 4.23 11.48 -9.62
N PRO A 69 4.03 10.78 -10.75
CA PRO A 69 5.10 9.99 -11.37
C PRO A 69 6.26 10.86 -11.87
N ASP A 70 5.96 12.10 -12.29
CA ASP A 70 6.95 13.07 -12.76
C ASP A 70 7.86 13.61 -11.64
N GLN A 71 7.38 13.55 -10.38
CA GLN A 71 8.07 14.10 -9.22
C GLN A 71 8.21 13.06 -8.10
N PRO A 72 9.16 12.12 -8.20
CA PRO A 72 9.32 11.02 -7.24
C PRO A 72 9.60 11.48 -5.80
N ASN A 73 10.21 12.65 -5.62
CA ASN A 73 10.50 13.25 -4.31
C ASN A 73 9.46 14.28 -3.85
N HIS A 74 8.27 14.31 -4.46
CA HIS A 74 7.22 15.25 -4.06
C HIS A 74 6.82 15.03 -2.59
N PRO A 75 6.73 16.08 -1.76
CA PRO A 75 6.39 15.95 -0.34
C PRO A 75 4.96 15.39 -0.12
N GLN A 76 4.08 15.55 -1.12
CA GLN A 76 2.73 14.97 -1.12
C GLN A 76 2.64 13.73 -2.00
N GLN A 77 3.76 13.03 -2.25
CA GLN A 77 3.73 11.77 -2.98
C GLN A 77 2.83 10.76 -2.25
N ALA A 78 1.90 10.20 -3.00
CA ALA A 78 0.94 9.24 -2.51
C ALA A 78 0.82 8.07 -3.49
N TYR A 79 0.31 6.96 -2.98
CA TYR A 79 0.15 5.72 -3.69
C TYR A 79 -1.34 5.42 -3.83
N ILE A 80 -1.74 4.98 -5.01
CA ILE A 80 -3.09 4.48 -5.28
C ILE A 80 -2.98 3.06 -5.81
N ALA A 81 -3.96 2.21 -5.52
CA ALA A 81 -4.03 0.90 -6.15
C ALA A 81 -4.32 1.08 -7.64
N SER A 82 -3.45 0.52 -8.48
CA SER A 82 -3.71 0.45 -9.91
C SER A 82 -5.02 -0.30 -10.08
N ASN A 83 -5.92 0.26 -10.88
CA ASN A 83 -7.30 -0.23 -10.99
C ASN A 83 -7.37 -1.51 -11.85
N PHE A 84 -6.37 -2.40 -11.72
CA PHE A 84 -6.35 -3.74 -12.29
C PHE A 84 -7.45 -4.57 -11.63
N SER A 85 -8.64 -4.35 -12.20
CA SER A 85 -9.81 -5.17 -12.08
C SER A 85 -9.39 -6.63 -12.16
N GLN A 86 -9.59 -7.34 -11.05
CA GLN A 86 -9.96 -8.75 -10.97
C GLN A 86 -9.33 -9.62 -12.06
N LYS A 87 -8.24 -10.31 -11.74
CA LYS A 87 -7.99 -11.62 -12.38
C LYS A 87 -9.19 -12.49 -12.03
N ALA A 88 -10.14 -12.54 -12.95
CA ALA A 88 -11.19 -13.52 -12.99
C ALA A 88 -10.55 -14.90 -12.78
N ASP A 89 -11.12 -15.61 -11.82
CA ASP A 89 -10.84 -17.00 -11.55
C ASP A 89 -10.96 -17.83 -12.84
N ARG A 90 -10.22 -18.92 -12.82
CA ARG A 90 -9.75 -19.77 -13.92
C ARG A 90 -10.83 -20.41 -14.78
#